data_AF-A0A3C2AK50-F1
#
_entry.id   AF-A0A3C2AK50-F1
#
_cell.length_a   1.000
_cell.length_b   1.000
_cell.length_c   1.000
_cell.angle_alpha   90.00
_cell.angle_beta   90.00
_cell.angle_gamma   90.00
#
_symmetry.space_group_name_H-M   'P 1'
#
loop_
_entity.id
_entity.type
_entity.pdbx_description
1 polymer ?
#
loop_
_entity_poly.entity_id
_entity_poly.type
_entity_poly.pdbx_seq_one_letter_code
_entity_poly.pdbx_strand_id
1 'polypeptide(L)'
;TLTTVQILQIFQDYLDSSGSSDNAKEVLMDFLEFDDENELLLNDGDQRVILVANNFRKEVTSTVLWLIGHDIQISCFRATPYSNGQNVFLQIDQIIPLPETQEFMIDMKEKEREEKKMSKSTTERKDLLLEFWGLVNKSFEEKSFSRYDRIVAKPYYDHGFHVKGGYFACVIGRHGIRVELYFSSDKDKSKIDSMLNHKQELEKTFGDSLIFERLESKTASRVKFEMPYKELYKKRVRFTDKSGWPARIDWFSDTMPRFCKAVIPVWERMN
;
A
#
# COMPACT_ATOMS: atom_id res chain seq x y z
N THR A 1 15.21 14.59 -15.76
CA THR A 1 15.32 16.03 -16.08
C THR A 1 16.58 16.25 -16.88
N LEU A 2 16.59 17.22 -17.80
CA LEU A 2 17.74 17.51 -18.63
C LEU A 2 18.78 18.32 -17.84
N THR A 3 20.06 18.04 -18.04
CA THR A 3 21.16 18.88 -17.53
C THR A 3 21.40 20.08 -18.44
N THR A 4 22.08 21.11 -17.95
CA THR A 4 22.49 22.28 -18.76
C THR A 4 23.21 21.87 -20.04
N VAL A 5 24.13 20.91 -19.95
CA VAL A 5 24.87 20.37 -21.12
C VAL A 5 23.92 19.72 -22.13
N GLN A 6 22.93 18.95 -21.67
CA GLN A 6 21.95 18.33 -22.56
C GLN A 6 21.04 19.35 -23.23
N ILE A 7 20.67 20.41 -22.51
CA ILE A 7 19.85 21.51 -23.05
C ILE A 7 20.63 22.27 -24.13
N LEU A 8 21.90 22.58 -23.86
CA LEU A 8 22.79 23.22 -24.83
C LEU A 8 22.96 22.37 -26.09
N GLN A 9 23.15 21.06 -25.94
CA GLN A 9 23.28 20.15 -27.08
C GLN A 9 22.00 20.11 -27.93
N ILE A 10 20.82 19.98 -27.28
CA ILE A 10 19.54 19.96 -27.99
C ILE A 10 19.32 21.27 -28.76
N PHE A 11 19.67 22.41 -28.16
CA PHE A 11 19.53 23.69 -28.83
C PHE A 11 20.55 23.85 -29.97
N GLN A 12 21.79 23.39 -29.80
CA GLN A 12 22.78 23.37 -30.88
C GLN A 12 22.33 22.50 -32.05
N ASP A 13 21.84 21.29 -31.78
CA ASP A 13 21.31 20.38 -32.82
C ASP A 13 20.16 21.06 -33.61
N TYR A 14 19.30 21.83 -32.93
CA TYR A 14 18.26 22.62 -33.57
C TYR A 14 18.85 23.72 -34.46
N LEU A 15 19.78 24.52 -33.96
CA LEU A 15 20.44 25.58 -34.73
C LEU A 15 21.11 25.02 -35.98
N ASP A 16 21.89 23.96 -35.84
CA ASP A 16 22.56 23.27 -36.94
C ASP A 16 21.55 22.77 -37.99
N SER A 17 20.44 22.17 -37.54
CA SER A 17 19.37 21.68 -38.44
C SER A 17 18.61 22.80 -39.15
N SER A 18 18.57 23.99 -38.56
CA SER A 18 17.97 25.19 -39.15
C SER A 18 18.91 25.93 -40.11
N GLY A 19 20.17 25.51 -40.20
CA GLY A 19 21.21 26.16 -41.00
C GLY A 19 21.83 27.40 -40.36
N SER A 20 21.60 27.64 -39.07
CA SER A 20 22.29 28.68 -38.32
C SER A 20 23.73 28.25 -37.99
N SER A 21 24.67 29.19 -38.00
CA SER A 21 26.06 28.98 -37.53
C SER A 21 26.28 29.48 -36.10
N ASP A 22 25.22 29.84 -35.40
CA ASP A 22 25.29 30.41 -34.06
C ASP A 22 25.66 29.35 -33.02
N ASN A 23 26.35 29.79 -31.96
CA ASN A 23 26.65 28.96 -30.81
C ASN A 23 25.49 29.00 -29.80
N ALA A 24 24.90 27.85 -29.49
CA ALA A 24 23.77 27.73 -28.57
C ALA A 24 24.03 28.35 -27.19
N LYS A 25 25.26 28.26 -26.68
CA LYS A 25 25.64 28.80 -25.37
C LYS A 25 25.67 30.32 -25.40
N GLU A 26 26.32 30.91 -26.40
CA GLU A 26 26.40 32.37 -26.57
C GLU A 26 25.01 32.98 -26.73
N VAL A 27 24.17 32.38 -27.61
CA VAL A 27 22.79 32.83 -27.82
C VAL A 27 21.97 32.80 -26.52
N LEU A 28 22.13 31.75 -25.72
CA LEU A 28 21.41 31.64 -24.44
C LEU A 28 21.93 32.60 -23.38
N MET A 29 23.25 32.83 -23.32
CA MET A 29 23.82 33.81 -22.39
C MET A 29 23.36 35.23 -22.74
N ASP A 30 23.36 35.59 -24.02
CA ASP A 30 22.85 36.87 -24.51
C ASP A 30 21.35 37.04 -24.21
N PHE A 31 20.55 36.00 -24.46
CA PHE A 31 19.12 36.02 -24.18
C PHE A 31 18.79 36.15 -22.68
N LEU A 32 19.59 35.52 -21.82
CA LEU A 32 19.41 35.54 -20.37
C LEU A 32 20.14 36.71 -19.69
N GLU A 33 20.89 37.51 -20.44
CA GLU A 33 21.70 38.63 -19.95
C GLU A 33 22.71 38.19 -18.87
N PHE A 34 23.38 37.05 -19.07
CA PHE A 34 24.43 36.55 -18.18
C PHE A 34 25.83 36.97 -18.65
N ASP A 35 26.59 37.58 -17.74
CA ASP A 35 27.95 38.08 -18.02
C ASP A 35 29.06 37.03 -17.79
N ASP A 36 28.81 35.97 -16.99
CA ASP A 36 29.75 34.89 -16.70
C ASP A 36 29.17 33.51 -17.09
N GLU A 37 29.97 32.72 -17.81
CA GLU A 37 29.62 31.36 -18.21
C GLU A 37 29.32 30.43 -17.03
N ASN A 38 29.93 30.68 -15.87
CA ASN A 38 29.72 29.88 -14.66
C ASN A 38 28.34 30.13 -14.02
N GLU A 39 27.65 31.20 -14.42
CA GLU A 39 26.28 31.51 -13.96
C GLU A 39 25.21 30.78 -14.77
N LEU A 40 25.57 30.19 -15.91
CA LEU A 40 24.64 29.48 -16.79
C LEU A 40 24.26 28.12 -16.21
N LEU A 41 23.33 28.12 -15.24
CA LEU A 41 22.70 26.94 -14.69
C LEU A 41 21.25 26.83 -15.17
N LEU A 42 21.03 26.02 -16.20
CA LEU A 42 19.70 25.79 -16.76
C LEU A 42 18.98 24.64 -16.05
N ASN A 43 17.66 24.80 -15.87
CA ASN A 43 16.76 23.81 -15.28
C ASN A 43 17.04 23.54 -13.77
N ASP A 44 17.46 24.58 -13.04
CA ASP A 44 17.64 24.57 -11.57
C ASP A 44 16.28 24.74 -10.85
N GLY A 45 15.49 23.68 -10.82
CA GLY A 45 14.22 23.65 -10.10
C GLY A 45 13.10 22.93 -10.84
N ASP A 46 11.88 23.19 -10.37
CA ASP A 46 10.67 22.62 -10.96
C ASP A 46 10.25 23.38 -12.22
N GLN A 47 9.81 22.62 -13.22
CA GLN A 47 9.28 23.19 -14.46
C GLN A 47 7.80 23.52 -14.30
N ARG A 48 7.42 24.71 -14.79
CA ARG A 48 6.03 25.17 -14.82
C ARG A 48 5.62 25.63 -16.21
N VAL A 49 4.36 25.42 -16.55
CA VAL A 49 3.73 25.86 -17.80
C VAL A 49 2.81 27.04 -17.50
N ILE A 50 3.00 28.16 -18.21
CA ILE A 50 2.16 29.35 -18.08
C ILE A 50 1.48 29.60 -19.42
N LEU A 51 0.16 29.50 -19.44
CA LEU A 51 -0.65 29.83 -20.60
C LEU A 51 -1.21 31.26 -20.43
N VAL A 52 -1.01 32.11 -21.42
CA VAL A 52 -1.49 33.50 -21.41
C VAL A 52 -2.38 33.73 -22.63
N ALA A 53 -3.62 34.17 -22.43
CA ALA A 53 -4.56 34.46 -23.51
C ALA A 53 -5.62 35.49 -23.07
N ASN A 54 -6.27 36.17 -24.02
CA ASN A 54 -7.42 37.04 -23.70
C ASN A 54 -8.67 36.22 -23.26
N ASN A 55 -8.83 35.01 -23.81
CA ASN A 55 -9.88 34.09 -23.38
C ASN A 55 -9.47 32.63 -23.57
N PHE A 56 -9.94 31.75 -22.69
CA PHE A 56 -9.70 30.30 -22.76
C PHE A 56 -10.99 29.57 -23.10
N ARG A 57 -10.92 28.68 -24.10
CA ARG A 57 -12.02 27.76 -24.41
C ARG A 57 -12.12 26.69 -23.31
N LYS A 58 -13.31 26.12 -23.14
CA LYS A 58 -13.59 25.12 -22.08
C LYS A 58 -12.67 23.90 -22.21
N GLU A 59 -12.40 23.45 -23.42
CA GLU A 59 -11.55 22.29 -23.71
C GLU A 59 -10.11 22.50 -23.19
N VAL A 60 -9.59 23.73 -23.31
CA VAL A 60 -8.27 24.09 -22.79
C VAL A 60 -8.29 24.08 -21.27
N THR A 61 -9.30 24.70 -20.65
CA THR A 61 -9.41 24.74 -19.19
C THR A 61 -9.58 23.36 -18.56
N SER A 62 -10.35 22.46 -19.19
CA SER A 62 -10.51 21.08 -18.74
C SER A 62 -9.21 20.29 -18.83
N THR A 63 -8.45 20.47 -19.91
CA THR A 63 -7.14 19.84 -20.08
C THR A 63 -6.16 20.32 -19.02
N VAL A 64 -6.11 21.64 -18.76
CA VAL A 64 -5.25 22.22 -17.72
C VAL A 64 -5.59 21.65 -16.33
N LEU A 65 -6.87 21.56 -15.98
CA LEU A 65 -7.30 20.95 -14.71
C LEU A 65 -6.89 19.46 -14.61
N TRP A 66 -7.01 18.71 -15.71
CA TRP A 66 -6.55 17.32 -15.77
C TRP A 66 -5.04 17.19 -15.56
N LEU A 67 -4.23 18.07 -16.18
CA LEU A 67 -2.78 18.13 -16.01
C LEU A 67 -2.39 18.48 -14.58
N ILE A 68 -3.10 19.42 -13.94
CA ILE A 68 -2.93 19.74 -12.50
C ILE A 68 -3.17 18.51 -11.64
N GLY A 69 -4.19 17.71 -11.94
CA GLY A 69 -4.48 16.44 -11.26
C GLY A 69 -3.42 15.35 -11.47
N HIS A 70 -2.56 15.50 -12.48
CA HIS A 70 -1.42 14.62 -12.77
C HIS A 70 -0.08 15.24 -12.36
N ASP A 71 -0.10 16.14 -11.37
CA ASP A 71 1.09 16.78 -10.78
C ASP A 71 1.92 17.63 -11.76
N ILE A 72 1.30 18.09 -12.85
CA ILE A 72 1.94 19.05 -13.76
C ILE A 72 1.66 20.47 -13.25
N GLN A 73 2.73 21.24 -13.02
CA GLN A 73 2.61 22.64 -12.65
C GLN A 73 2.20 23.45 -13.88
N ILE A 74 0.91 23.77 -14.00
CA ILE A 74 0.38 24.57 -15.11
C ILE A 74 -0.58 25.64 -14.58
N SER A 75 -0.55 26.82 -15.19
CA SER A 75 -1.43 27.93 -14.85
C SER A 75 -1.92 28.67 -16.09
N CYS A 76 -3.13 29.22 -16.01
CA CYS A 76 -3.74 30.05 -17.04
C CYS A 76 -3.94 31.47 -16.52
N PHE A 77 -3.43 32.44 -17.28
CA PHE A 77 -3.60 33.86 -17.03
C PHE A 77 -4.38 34.51 -18.16
N ARG A 78 -5.45 35.22 -17.80
CA ARG A 78 -6.18 36.09 -18.71
C ARG A 78 -5.43 37.41 -18.84
N ALA A 79 -5.03 37.77 -20.05
CA ALA A 79 -4.39 39.06 -20.33
C ALA A 79 -5.35 39.93 -21.14
N THR A 80 -5.89 40.98 -20.50
CA THR A 80 -6.88 41.88 -21.10
C THR A 80 -6.26 43.25 -21.36
N PRO A 81 -6.02 43.63 -22.63
CA PRO A 81 -5.50 44.96 -22.95
C PRO A 81 -6.63 46.00 -22.92
N TYR A 82 -6.31 47.19 -22.42
CA TYR A 82 -7.18 48.36 -22.42
C TYR A 82 -6.41 49.58 -22.92
N SER A 83 -7.07 50.51 -23.61
CA SER A 83 -6.46 51.76 -24.07
C SER A 83 -7.25 52.96 -23.56
N ASN A 84 -6.54 53.98 -23.07
CA ASN A 84 -7.10 55.30 -22.75
C ASN A 84 -6.26 56.38 -23.43
N GLY A 85 -6.72 56.85 -24.60
CA GLY A 85 -5.95 57.77 -25.44
C GLY A 85 -4.66 57.11 -25.93
N GLN A 86 -3.51 57.71 -25.58
CA GLN A 86 -2.17 57.19 -25.91
C GLN A 86 -1.66 56.15 -24.90
N ASN A 87 -2.35 55.96 -23.77
CA ASN A 87 -1.93 55.03 -22.74
C ASN A 87 -2.53 53.64 -23.00
N VAL A 88 -1.68 52.61 -22.96
CA VAL A 88 -2.08 51.19 -23.06
C VAL A 88 -1.85 50.53 -21.71
N PHE A 89 -2.85 49.83 -21.21
CA PHE A 89 -2.84 49.09 -19.96
C PHE A 89 -3.04 47.61 -20.26
N LEU A 90 -2.44 46.74 -19.46
CA LEU A 90 -2.63 45.30 -19.52
C LEU A 90 -3.05 44.80 -18.14
N GLN A 91 -4.25 44.25 -18.04
CA GLN A 91 -4.70 43.55 -16.84
C GLN A 91 -4.38 42.07 -16.97
N ILE A 92 -3.81 41.48 -15.93
CA ILE A 92 -3.45 40.06 -15.88
C ILE A 92 -4.18 39.41 -14.71
N ASP A 93 -5.10 38.49 -14.99
CA ASP A 93 -5.86 37.75 -13.98
C ASP A 93 -5.51 36.25 -14.04
N GLN A 94 -5.16 35.63 -12.91
CA GLN A 94 -5.01 34.18 -12.86
C GLN A 94 -6.39 33.52 -12.82
N ILE A 95 -6.70 32.70 -13.82
CA ILE A 95 -8.01 32.03 -13.91
C ILE A 95 -7.95 30.56 -13.50
N ILE A 96 -6.81 29.90 -13.67
CA ILE A 96 -6.59 28.50 -13.28
C ILE A 96 -5.15 28.33 -12.76
N PRO A 97 -4.95 27.69 -11.61
CA PRO A 97 -5.95 27.57 -10.54
C PRO A 97 -6.43 28.97 -10.11
N LEU A 98 -7.67 29.11 -9.63
CA LEU A 98 -8.06 30.38 -8.99
C LEU A 98 -7.18 30.52 -7.73
N PRO A 99 -6.65 31.72 -7.42
CA PRO A 99 -5.79 31.92 -6.25
C PRO A 99 -6.40 31.35 -4.96
N GLU A 100 -7.72 31.54 -4.78
CA GLU A 100 -8.49 31.07 -3.63
C GLU A 100 -8.68 29.54 -3.57
N THR A 101 -8.53 28.83 -4.69
CA THR A 101 -8.74 27.37 -4.76
C THR A 101 -7.45 26.56 -4.77
N GLN A 102 -6.29 27.22 -4.68
CA GLN A 102 -4.99 26.54 -4.59
C GLN A 102 -4.89 25.67 -3.33
N GLU A 103 -5.32 26.16 -2.17
CA GLU A 103 -5.29 25.39 -0.90
C GLU A 103 -6.21 24.15 -0.95
N PHE A 104 -7.45 24.30 -1.43
CA PHE A 104 -8.38 23.17 -1.59
C PHE A 104 -7.86 22.09 -2.53
N MET A 105 -7.14 22.47 -3.60
CA MET A 105 -6.53 21.50 -4.51
C MET A 105 -5.33 20.78 -3.88
N ILE A 106 -4.63 21.38 -2.92
CA ILE A 106 -3.55 20.71 -2.16
C ILE A 106 -4.16 19.61 -1.29
N ASP A 107 -5.21 19.91 -0.54
CA ASP A 107 -5.88 18.93 0.35
C ASP A 107 -6.46 17.73 -0.42
N MET A 108 -7.09 17.99 -1.56
CA MET A 108 -7.59 16.91 -2.43
C MET A 108 -6.47 16.03 -2.97
N LYS A 109 -5.33 16.63 -3.35
CA LYS A 109 -4.16 15.88 -3.82
C LYS A 109 -3.54 15.01 -2.73
N GLU A 110 -3.49 15.49 -1.49
CA GLU A 110 -3.00 14.69 -0.37
C GLU A 110 -3.88 13.46 -0.15
N LYS A 111 -5.20 13.65 -0.12
CA LYS A 111 -6.16 12.55 0.04
C LYS A 111 -6.05 11.52 -1.09
N GLU A 112 -5.99 11.95 -2.35
CA GLU A 112 -5.83 11.03 -3.48
C GLU A 112 -4.47 10.29 -3.48
N ARG A 113 -3.41 10.95 -3.02
CA ARG A 113 -2.08 10.32 -2.85
C ARG A 113 -2.10 9.28 -1.75
N GLU A 114 -2.77 9.54 -0.63
CA GLU A 114 -2.97 8.55 0.44
C GLU A 114 -3.77 7.34 -0.07
N GLU A 115 -4.86 7.56 -0.78
CA GLU A 115 -5.69 6.49 -1.36
C GLU A 115 -4.90 5.63 -2.38
N LYS A 116 -4.11 6.26 -3.27
CA LYS A 116 -3.24 5.55 -4.23
C LYS A 116 -2.10 4.78 -3.55
N LYS A 117 -1.52 5.29 -2.47
CA LYS A 117 -0.50 4.57 -1.68
C LYS A 117 -1.11 3.39 -0.93
N MET A 118 -2.30 3.57 -0.36
CA MET A 118 -3.02 2.49 0.31
C MET A 118 -3.39 1.35 -0.65
N SER A 119 -3.84 1.67 -1.87
CA SER A 119 -4.23 0.66 -2.86
C SER A 119 -3.03 -0.18 -3.33
N LYS A 120 -1.88 0.42 -3.64
CA LYS A 120 -0.65 -0.31 -3.98
C LYS A 120 -0.15 -1.21 -2.85
N SER A 121 -0.09 -0.68 -1.61
CA SER A 121 0.37 -1.48 -0.46
C SER A 121 -0.58 -2.64 -0.12
N THR A 122 -1.87 -2.50 -0.46
CA THR A 122 -2.87 -3.56 -0.24
C THR A 122 -2.69 -4.69 -1.24
N THR A 123 -2.38 -4.40 -2.50
CA THR A 123 -2.09 -5.43 -3.52
C THR A 123 -0.83 -6.23 -3.17
N GLU A 124 0.28 -5.54 -2.89
CA GLU A 124 1.54 -6.19 -2.50
C GLU A 124 1.38 -7.10 -1.27
N ARG A 125 0.59 -6.68 -0.29
CA ARG A 125 0.31 -7.48 0.91
C ARG A 125 -0.51 -8.74 0.60
N LYS A 126 -1.48 -8.66 -0.32
CA LYS A 126 -2.28 -9.81 -0.73
C LYS A 126 -1.40 -10.86 -1.41
N ASP A 127 -0.48 -10.43 -2.27
CA ASP A 127 0.46 -11.32 -2.95
C ASP A 127 1.39 -12.03 -1.96
N LEU A 128 1.91 -11.29 -0.98
CA LEU A 128 2.74 -11.88 0.08
C LEU A 128 1.99 -12.91 0.94
N LEU A 129 0.70 -12.68 1.22
CA LEU A 129 -0.11 -13.66 1.98
C LEU A 129 -0.37 -14.93 1.16
N LEU A 130 -0.67 -14.80 -0.14
CA LEU A 130 -0.84 -15.94 -1.04
C LEU A 130 0.43 -16.80 -1.09
N GLU A 131 1.58 -16.16 -1.27
CA GLU A 131 2.86 -16.85 -1.30
C GLU A 131 3.17 -17.54 0.03
N PHE A 132 3.00 -16.83 1.15
CA PHE A 132 3.26 -17.38 2.48
C PHE A 132 2.41 -18.61 2.77
N TRP A 133 1.10 -18.57 2.50
CA TRP A 133 0.22 -19.72 2.74
C TRP A 133 0.49 -20.87 1.77
N GLY A 134 0.95 -20.60 0.54
CA GLY A 134 1.45 -21.62 -0.37
C GLY A 134 2.64 -22.38 0.21
N LEU A 135 3.58 -21.66 0.84
CA LEU A 135 4.73 -22.28 1.51
C LEU A 135 4.33 -23.08 2.77
N VAL A 136 3.35 -22.59 3.53
CA VAL A 136 2.78 -23.34 4.68
C VAL A 136 2.15 -24.65 4.21
N ASN A 137 1.35 -24.62 3.13
CA ASN A 137 0.78 -25.84 2.55
C ASN A 137 1.85 -26.84 2.13
N LYS A 138 2.90 -26.38 1.44
CA LYS A 138 4.02 -27.23 1.05
C LYS A 138 4.69 -27.88 2.26
N SER A 139 4.90 -27.12 3.34
CA SER A 139 5.48 -27.64 4.57
C SER A 139 4.56 -28.67 5.26
N PHE A 140 3.24 -28.50 5.20
CA PHE A 140 2.30 -29.52 5.68
C PHE A 140 2.33 -30.79 4.83
N GLU A 141 2.44 -30.68 3.51
CA GLU A 141 2.58 -31.81 2.58
C GLU A 141 3.87 -32.60 2.89
N GLU A 142 5.01 -31.90 3.04
CA GLU A 142 6.29 -32.50 3.42
C GLU A 142 6.23 -33.24 4.77
N LYS A 143 5.40 -32.76 5.71
CA LYS A 143 5.14 -33.41 7.00
C LYS A 143 3.97 -34.39 6.99
N SER A 144 3.43 -34.73 5.81
CA SER A 144 2.31 -35.67 5.63
C SER A 144 1.04 -35.30 6.42
N PHE A 145 0.75 -34.00 6.57
CA PHE A 145 -0.44 -33.52 7.27
C PHE A 145 -1.60 -33.27 6.30
N SER A 146 -2.37 -34.33 6.03
CA SER A 146 -3.38 -34.37 4.96
C SER A 146 -4.59 -33.45 5.10
N ARG A 147 -4.78 -32.80 6.26
CA ARG A 147 -5.93 -31.90 6.50
C ARG A 147 -5.88 -30.64 5.63
N TYR A 148 -4.69 -30.25 5.13
CA TYR A 148 -4.50 -29.08 4.27
C TYR A 148 -4.42 -29.40 2.77
N ASP A 149 -4.48 -30.68 2.36
CA ASP A 149 -4.29 -31.11 0.95
C ASP A 149 -5.22 -30.42 -0.05
N ARG A 150 -6.42 -30.02 0.41
CA ARG A 150 -7.45 -29.38 -0.43
C ARG A 150 -7.61 -27.88 -0.15
N ILE A 151 -6.77 -27.30 0.70
CA ILE A 151 -6.92 -25.92 1.15
C ILE A 151 -6.07 -25.01 0.27
N VAL A 152 -6.73 -24.18 -0.52
CA VAL A 152 -6.07 -23.22 -1.42
C VAL A 152 -5.66 -21.98 -0.63
N ALA A 153 -4.43 -21.49 -0.86
CA ALA A 153 -3.94 -20.23 -0.29
C ALA A 153 -4.85 -19.07 -0.67
N LYS A 154 -5.21 -18.23 0.30
CA LYS A 154 -6.02 -17.02 0.11
C LYS A 154 -5.34 -15.82 0.77
N PRO A 155 -5.60 -14.59 0.31
CA PRO A 155 -4.92 -13.40 0.82
C PRO A 155 -5.56 -12.90 2.14
N TYR A 156 -5.80 -13.80 3.08
CA TYR A 156 -6.32 -13.52 4.43
C TYR A 156 -5.23 -13.78 5.48
N TYR A 157 -5.43 -13.26 6.68
CA TYR A 157 -4.50 -13.48 7.79
C TYR A 157 -4.72 -14.80 8.52
N ASP A 158 -5.75 -15.56 8.12
CA ASP A 158 -6.03 -16.91 8.57
C ASP A 158 -6.07 -17.86 7.38
N HIS A 159 -5.71 -19.12 7.64
CA HIS A 159 -5.67 -20.19 6.65
C HIS A 159 -6.04 -21.49 7.34
N GLY A 160 -7.11 -22.14 6.89
CA GLY A 160 -7.75 -23.18 7.67
C GLY A 160 -8.87 -23.94 6.98
N PHE A 161 -9.52 -24.80 7.75
CA PHE A 161 -10.58 -25.71 7.29
C PHE A 161 -11.65 -25.88 8.36
N HIS A 162 -12.82 -26.40 7.95
CA HIS A 162 -13.92 -26.66 8.87
C HIS A 162 -14.00 -28.13 9.26
N VAL A 163 -14.36 -28.39 10.52
CA VAL A 163 -14.72 -29.71 11.04
C VAL A 163 -15.99 -29.57 11.86
N LYS A 164 -17.08 -30.25 11.46
CA LYS A 164 -18.41 -30.17 12.11
C LYS A 164 -18.81 -28.75 12.54
N GLY A 165 -18.65 -27.77 11.65
CA GLY A 165 -19.03 -26.37 11.89
C GLY A 165 -18.05 -25.54 12.74
N GLY A 166 -16.99 -26.13 13.29
CA GLY A 166 -15.87 -25.40 13.90
C GLY A 166 -14.79 -25.08 12.87
N TYR A 167 -14.21 -23.87 12.92
CA TYR A 167 -13.15 -23.46 11.99
C TYR A 167 -11.77 -23.64 12.63
N PHE A 168 -10.95 -24.52 12.08
CA PHE A 168 -9.58 -24.77 12.50
C PHE A 168 -8.62 -23.99 11.60
N ALA A 169 -7.80 -23.10 12.16
CA ALA A 169 -6.97 -22.21 11.34
C ALA A 169 -5.62 -21.88 11.95
N CYS A 170 -4.62 -21.76 11.07
CA CYS A 170 -3.38 -21.04 11.31
C CYS A 170 -3.65 -19.55 11.13
N VAL A 171 -3.24 -18.69 12.06
CA VAL A 171 -3.56 -17.26 12.05
C VAL A 171 -2.33 -16.42 12.34
N ILE A 172 -2.11 -15.41 11.50
CA ILE A 172 -1.13 -14.34 11.69
C ILE A 172 -1.83 -13.19 12.42
N GLY A 173 -1.69 -13.15 13.74
CA GLY A 173 -2.26 -12.11 14.59
C GLY A 173 -1.39 -10.85 14.68
N ARG A 174 -1.94 -9.82 15.33
CA ARG A 174 -1.23 -8.56 15.58
C ARG A 174 -0.06 -8.72 16.55
N HIS A 175 -0.17 -9.61 17.54
CA HIS A 175 0.78 -9.77 18.63
C HIS A 175 1.56 -11.09 18.60
N GLY A 176 1.13 -12.03 17.76
CA GLY A 176 1.75 -13.34 17.60
C GLY A 176 1.07 -14.14 16.49
N ILE A 177 1.61 -15.32 16.23
CA ILE A 177 0.93 -16.33 15.41
C ILE A 177 0.18 -17.29 16.32
N ARG A 178 -0.92 -17.88 15.83
CA ARG A 178 -1.70 -18.83 16.62
C ARG A 178 -2.35 -19.89 15.78
N VAL A 179 -2.61 -21.04 16.40
CA VAL A 179 -3.57 -22.02 15.89
C VAL A 179 -4.83 -21.91 16.72
N GLU A 180 -6.00 -21.99 16.08
CA GLU A 180 -7.28 -21.85 16.79
C GLU A 180 -8.36 -22.78 16.24
N LEU A 181 -9.28 -23.15 17.13
CA LEU A 181 -10.65 -23.57 16.81
C LEU A 181 -11.56 -22.38 17.09
N TYR A 182 -12.10 -21.79 16.04
CA TYR A 182 -12.96 -20.61 16.09
C TYR A 182 -14.43 -20.98 15.82
N PHE A 183 -15.31 -20.43 16.65
CA PHE A 183 -16.75 -20.56 16.51
C PHE A 183 -17.33 -19.20 16.14
N SER A 184 -17.77 -19.01 14.90
CA SER A 184 -18.36 -17.75 14.42
C SER A 184 -19.76 -17.47 14.97
N SER A 185 -20.44 -18.52 15.42
CA SER A 185 -21.79 -18.48 15.99
C SER A 185 -21.83 -19.29 17.29
N ASP A 186 -21.54 -18.60 18.38
CA ASP A 186 -21.59 -19.07 19.77
C ASP A 186 -22.11 -17.92 20.65
N LYS A 187 -23.42 -17.67 20.54
CA LYS A 187 -24.10 -16.52 21.16
C LYS A 187 -24.20 -16.65 22.67
N ASP A 188 -24.56 -17.84 23.12
CA ASP A 188 -24.76 -18.28 24.50
C ASP A 188 -23.48 -18.84 25.14
N LYS A 189 -22.38 -18.92 24.39
CA LYS A 189 -21.08 -19.45 24.83
C LYS A 189 -21.11 -20.94 25.20
N SER A 190 -22.17 -21.65 24.82
CA SER A 190 -22.33 -23.07 25.13
C SER A 190 -21.24 -23.92 24.49
N LYS A 191 -20.74 -23.55 23.29
CA LYS A 191 -19.67 -24.31 22.62
C LYS A 191 -18.34 -24.18 23.35
N ILE A 192 -17.94 -22.95 23.70
CA ILE A 192 -16.68 -22.74 24.42
C ILE A 192 -16.74 -23.28 25.84
N ASP A 193 -17.89 -23.17 26.52
CA ASP A 193 -18.07 -23.71 27.87
C ASP A 193 -18.02 -25.24 27.87
N SER A 194 -18.60 -25.88 26.85
CA SER A 194 -18.47 -27.33 26.65
C SER A 194 -17.01 -27.74 26.43
N MET A 195 -16.26 -27.00 25.60
CA MET A 195 -14.83 -27.25 25.41
C MET A 195 -14.02 -27.05 26.70
N LEU A 196 -14.38 -26.06 27.52
CA LEU A 196 -13.70 -25.74 28.78
C LEU A 196 -13.83 -26.88 29.81
N ASN A 197 -14.97 -27.59 29.82
CA ASN A 197 -15.16 -28.78 30.67
C ASN A 197 -14.16 -29.90 30.37
N HIS A 198 -13.55 -29.90 29.18
CA HIS A 198 -12.53 -30.87 28.76
C HIS A 198 -11.11 -30.29 28.76
N LYS A 199 -10.89 -29.13 29.40
CA LYS A 199 -9.60 -28.44 29.40
C LYS A 199 -8.43 -29.34 29.78
N GLN A 200 -8.56 -30.11 30.87
CA GLN A 200 -7.48 -30.99 31.34
C GLN A 200 -7.14 -32.09 30.32
N GLU A 201 -8.15 -32.68 29.66
CA GLU A 201 -7.96 -33.69 28.62
C GLU A 201 -7.25 -33.11 27.39
N LEU A 202 -7.69 -31.92 26.98
CA LEU A 202 -7.14 -31.18 25.84
C LEU A 202 -5.67 -30.82 26.08
N GLU A 203 -5.36 -30.17 27.21
CA GLU A 203 -4.00 -29.73 27.53
C GLU A 203 -3.05 -30.91 27.74
N LYS A 204 -3.52 -32.00 28.35
CA LYS A 204 -2.73 -33.24 28.50
C LYS A 204 -2.36 -33.85 27.14
N THR A 205 -3.28 -33.85 26.19
CA THR A 205 -3.05 -34.42 24.85
C THR A 205 -2.21 -33.49 23.97
N PHE A 206 -2.42 -32.18 24.10
CA PHE A 206 -1.72 -31.17 23.32
C PHE A 206 -0.27 -30.95 23.79
N GLY A 207 -0.03 -31.02 25.11
CA GLY A 207 1.26 -30.85 25.75
C GLY A 207 1.56 -29.43 26.24
N ASP A 208 0.66 -28.48 25.99
CA ASP A 208 0.78 -27.07 26.38
C ASP A 208 -0.55 -26.53 26.91
N SER A 209 -0.51 -25.40 27.62
CA SER A 209 -1.73 -24.72 28.08
C SER A 209 -2.49 -24.05 26.93
N LEU A 210 -3.80 -24.26 26.89
CA LEU A 210 -4.69 -23.70 25.89
C LEU A 210 -5.43 -22.49 26.44
N ILE A 211 -5.70 -21.52 25.56
CA ILE A 211 -6.43 -20.29 25.89
C ILE A 211 -7.86 -20.42 25.37
N PHE A 212 -8.84 -20.25 26.27
CA PHE A 212 -10.26 -20.30 25.96
C PHE A 212 -10.80 -18.87 26.04
N GLU A 213 -11.17 -18.29 24.90
CA GLU A 213 -11.69 -16.93 24.83
C GLU A 213 -13.18 -16.98 24.48
N ARG A 214 -14.01 -16.59 25.44
CA ARG A 214 -15.46 -16.42 25.24
C ARG A 214 -15.79 -15.27 24.29
N LEU A 215 -14.91 -14.27 24.17
CA LEU A 215 -15.10 -13.05 23.39
C LEU A 215 -16.47 -12.40 23.70
N GLU A 216 -16.66 -11.96 24.93
CA GLU A 216 -17.96 -11.50 25.45
C GLU A 216 -18.64 -10.39 24.62
N SER A 217 -17.84 -9.58 23.92
CA SER A 217 -18.35 -8.53 23.03
C SER A 217 -18.82 -9.03 21.65
N LYS A 218 -18.77 -10.34 21.38
CA LYS A 218 -19.07 -10.94 20.08
C LYS A 218 -19.98 -12.15 20.23
N THR A 219 -20.69 -12.52 19.16
CA THR A 219 -21.42 -13.80 19.06
C THR A 219 -20.51 -14.97 18.67
N ALA A 220 -19.23 -14.90 19.04
CA ALA A 220 -18.20 -15.84 18.64
C ALA A 220 -17.35 -16.21 19.85
N SER A 221 -16.62 -17.31 19.79
CA SER A 221 -15.68 -17.74 20.82
C SER A 221 -14.59 -18.59 20.19
N ARG A 222 -13.53 -18.92 20.93
CA ARG A 222 -12.46 -19.77 20.41
C ARG A 222 -11.63 -20.46 21.48
N VAL A 223 -11.04 -21.59 21.09
CA VAL A 223 -9.90 -22.22 21.76
C VAL A 223 -8.66 -21.94 20.92
N LYS A 224 -7.58 -21.44 21.50
CA LYS A 224 -6.35 -21.14 20.77
C LYS A 224 -5.08 -21.53 21.53
N PHE A 225 -4.00 -21.68 20.78
CA PHE A 225 -2.64 -21.64 21.29
C PHE A 225 -1.86 -20.58 20.50
N GLU A 226 -1.24 -19.63 21.21
CA GLU A 226 -0.65 -18.42 20.61
C GLU A 226 0.83 -18.29 20.99
N MET A 227 1.66 -18.05 19.98
CA MET A 227 3.09 -17.79 20.08
C MET A 227 3.35 -16.30 19.86
N PRO A 228 3.67 -15.53 20.92
CA PRO A 228 3.99 -14.11 20.80
C PRO A 228 5.21 -13.86 19.90
N TYR A 229 5.20 -12.80 19.11
CA TYR A 229 6.34 -12.50 18.21
C TYR A 229 7.66 -12.28 18.95
N LYS A 230 7.60 -11.78 20.19
CA LYS A 230 8.76 -11.57 21.06
C LYS A 230 9.47 -12.87 21.46
N GLU A 231 8.74 -13.99 21.44
CA GLU A 231 9.26 -15.32 21.76
C GLU A 231 9.72 -16.04 20.48
N LEU A 232 9.05 -15.76 19.36
CA LEU A 232 9.43 -16.32 18.06
C LEU A 232 10.71 -15.68 17.48
N TYR A 233 10.97 -14.40 17.76
CA TYR A 233 12.10 -13.67 17.21
C TYR A 233 12.88 -12.88 18.25
N LYS A 234 14.21 -12.89 18.13
CA LYS A 234 15.10 -12.02 18.94
C LYS A 234 14.94 -10.53 18.63
N LYS A 235 14.48 -10.18 17.42
CA LYS A 235 14.21 -8.81 16.96
C LYS A 235 12.88 -8.76 16.24
N ARG A 236 12.22 -7.60 16.22
CA ARG A 236 10.92 -7.45 15.55
C ARG A 236 11.08 -7.63 14.04
N VAL A 237 10.50 -8.69 13.49
CA VAL A 237 10.46 -8.95 12.04
C VAL A 237 9.05 -8.67 11.51
N ARG A 238 8.94 -7.79 10.51
CA ARG A 238 7.65 -7.49 9.85
C ARG A 238 7.18 -8.69 9.03
N PHE A 239 5.89 -8.76 8.69
CA PHE A 239 5.41 -9.81 7.79
C PHE A 239 6.00 -9.68 6.38
N THR A 240 6.19 -8.45 5.89
CA THR A 240 6.79 -8.16 4.58
C THR A 240 8.26 -8.56 4.46
N ASP A 241 8.92 -8.86 5.59
CA ASP A 241 10.29 -9.38 5.60
C ASP A 241 10.25 -10.92 5.58
N LYS A 242 10.60 -11.48 4.42
CA LYS A 242 10.58 -12.92 4.18
C LYS A 242 11.60 -13.69 5.02
N SER A 243 12.62 -13.03 5.59
CA SER A 243 13.60 -13.70 6.46
C SER A 243 12.97 -14.29 7.72
N GLY A 244 11.83 -13.75 8.19
CA GLY A 244 11.08 -14.29 9.32
C GLY A 244 10.14 -15.43 8.97
N TRP A 245 9.87 -15.69 7.69
CA TRP A 245 8.86 -16.67 7.28
C TRP A 245 9.17 -18.10 7.71
N PRO A 246 10.42 -18.62 7.59
CA PRO A 246 10.73 -19.99 7.98
C PRO A 246 10.30 -20.31 9.40
N ALA A 247 10.61 -19.45 10.37
CA ALA A 247 10.23 -19.66 11.78
C ALA A 247 8.71 -19.73 11.99
N ARG A 248 7.90 -18.94 11.24
CA ARG A 248 6.44 -19.03 11.32
C ARG A 248 5.93 -20.32 10.71
N ILE A 249 6.46 -20.69 9.55
CA ILE A 249 6.08 -21.89 8.81
C ILE A 249 6.36 -23.12 9.66
N ASP A 250 7.58 -23.24 10.18
CA ASP A 250 7.98 -24.35 11.04
C ASP A 250 7.05 -24.47 12.25
N TRP A 251 6.79 -23.34 12.93
CA TRP A 251 5.89 -23.32 14.08
C TRP A 251 4.47 -23.78 13.72
N PHE A 252 3.89 -23.30 12.63
CA PHE A 252 2.56 -23.74 12.18
C PHE A 252 2.56 -25.23 11.83
N SER A 253 3.57 -25.67 11.09
CA SER A 253 3.72 -27.05 10.62
C SER A 253 3.92 -28.05 11.76
N ASP A 254 4.50 -27.63 12.89
CA ASP A 254 4.63 -28.47 14.08
C ASP A 254 3.42 -28.40 15.01
N THR A 255 2.81 -27.21 15.12
CA THR A 255 1.79 -26.95 16.14
C THR A 255 0.40 -27.35 15.68
N MET A 256 0.04 -27.08 14.42
CA MET A 256 -1.30 -27.36 13.91
C MET A 256 -1.66 -28.86 13.94
N PRO A 257 -0.77 -29.81 13.58
CA PRO A 257 -1.07 -31.24 13.67
C PRO A 257 -1.32 -31.69 15.12
N ARG A 258 -0.49 -31.22 16.08
CA ARG A 258 -0.69 -31.49 17.51
C ARG A 258 -2.02 -30.93 18.01
N PHE A 259 -2.33 -29.69 17.62
CA PHE A 259 -3.57 -29.02 17.98
C PHE A 259 -4.79 -29.79 17.46
N CYS A 260 -4.76 -30.19 16.19
CA CYS A 260 -5.82 -31.00 15.59
C CYS A 260 -5.98 -32.35 16.29
N LYS A 261 -4.87 -33.04 16.61
CA LYS A 261 -4.88 -34.33 17.31
C LYS A 261 -5.54 -34.23 18.70
N ALA A 262 -5.32 -33.13 19.42
CA ALA A 262 -5.91 -32.91 20.73
C ALA A 262 -7.37 -32.45 20.65
N VAL A 263 -7.67 -31.49 19.77
CA VAL A 263 -8.93 -30.74 19.80
C VAL A 263 -10.05 -31.40 18.97
N ILE A 264 -9.74 -31.99 17.82
CA ILE A 264 -10.76 -32.57 16.94
C ILE A 264 -11.57 -33.68 17.62
N PRO A 265 -10.96 -34.69 18.29
CA PRO A 265 -11.73 -35.77 18.89
C PRO A 265 -12.70 -35.28 19.98
N VAL A 266 -12.29 -34.28 20.75
CA VAL A 266 -13.14 -33.68 21.79
C VAL A 266 -14.29 -32.92 21.15
N TRP A 267 -14.01 -32.09 20.15
CA TRP A 267 -15.03 -31.32 19.41
C TRP A 267 -16.05 -32.22 18.71
N GLU A 268 -15.60 -33.31 18.10
CA GLU A 268 -16.47 -34.24 17.38
C GLU A 268 -17.39 -35.07 18.28
N ARG A 269 -17.08 -35.22 19.58
CA ARG A 269 -17.97 -35.87 20.56
C ARG A 269 -19.08 -34.95 21.06
N MET A 270 -18.90 -33.64 20.94
CA MET A 270 -19.83 -32.63 21.46
C MET A 270 -20.92 -32.22 20.46
N ASN A 271 -20.76 -32.58 19.17
CA ASN A 271 -21.69 -32.31 18.06
C ASN A 271 -21.95 -33.56 17.23
#